data_AF-A0A7H8NB58-F1
#
_entry.id   AF-A0A7H8NB58-F1
#
_cell.length_a   1.000
_cell.length_b   1.000
_cell.length_c   1.000
_cell.angle_alpha   90.00
_cell.angle_beta   90.00
_cell.angle_gamma   90.00
#
_symmetry.space_group_name_H-M   'P 1'
#
loop_
_entity.id
_entity.type
_entity.pdbx_description
1 polymer ?
#
loop_
_entity_poly.entity_id
_entity_poly.type
_entity_poly.pdbx_seq_one_letter_code
_entity_poly.pdbx_strand_id
1 'polypeptide(L)'
;MSGAVFVTLNVGDAEEIERRVDAWSDTGEMTWSRFVDSFNSFEVRYLFNNWPANSDMLGDAELCLAELLIAPWSAKLSADFPDRRFSVELDEDPEADGPRILVRQTYPHTVR
;
A
#
# COMPACT_ATOMS: atom_id res chain seq x y z
N MET A 1 -13.32 -10.97 -12.61
CA MET A 1 -12.23 -10.43 -11.78
C MET A 1 -11.74 -9.15 -12.44
N SER A 2 -12.43 -8.04 -12.20
CA SER A 2 -12.05 -6.72 -12.71
C SER A 2 -10.72 -6.33 -12.04
N GLY A 3 -9.67 -6.11 -12.84
CA GLY A 3 -8.27 -6.20 -12.41
C GLY A 3 -7.96 -5.46 -11.10
N ALA A 4 -7.28 -6.10 -10.16
CA ALA A 4 -6.71 -5.41 -9.02
C ALA A 4 -5.41 -4.70 -9.45
N VAL A 5 -5.03 -3.66 -8.71
CA VAL A 5 -3.70 -3.04 -8.83
C VAL A 5 -2.98 -3.30 -7.52
N PHE A 6 -1.80 -3.90 -7.64
CA PHE A 6 -0.90 -4.13 -6.53
C PHE A 6 0.22 -3.09 -6.58
N VAL A 7 0.55 -2.51 -5.43
CA VAL A 7 1.66 -1.58 -5.28
C VAL A 7 2.84 -2.35 -4.69
N THR A 8 3.93 -2.41 -5.44
CA THR A 8 5.15 -3.12 -5.02
C THR A 8 6.30 -2.13 -4.90
N LEU A 9 7.17 -2.33 -3.92
CA LEU A 9 8.33 -1.48 -3.70
C LEU A 9 9.65 -2.17 -4.04
N ASN A 10 9.68 -3.50 -4.01
CA ASN A 10 10.90 -4.27 -4.14
C ASN A 10 10.90 -5.16 -5.39
N VAL A 11 12.10 -5.47 -5.86
CA VAL A 11 12.32 -6.50 -6.88
C VAL A 11 11.96 -7.85 -6.27
N GLY A 12 11.06 -8.60 -6.91
CA GLY A 12 10.60 -9.91 -6.45
C GLY A 12 9.19 -9.92 -5.85
N ASP A 13 8.62 -8.76 -5.50
CA ASP A 13 7.26 -8.67 -4.94
C ASP A 13 6.19 -9.25 -5.90
N ALA A 14 6.43 -9.17 -7.21
CA ALA A 14 5.52 -9.72 -8.23
C ALA A 14 5.34 -11.24 -8.10
N GLU A 15 6.43 -11.99 -7.92
CA GLU A 15 6.38 -13.45 -7.76
C GLU A 15 5.67 -13.85 -6.46
N GLU A 16 5.86 -13.07 -5.40
CA GLU A 16 5.19 -13.27 -4.11
C GLU A 16 3.68 -12.98 -4.21
N ILE A 17 3.28 -11.94 -4.93
CA ILE A 17 1.87 -11.64 -5.22
C ILE A 17 1.24 -12.81 -5.97
N GLU A 18 1.87 -13.28 -7.06
CA GLU A 18 1.36 -14.41 -7.86
C GLU A 18 1.16 -15.65 -6.99
N ARG A 19 2.19 -16.04 -6.23
CA ARG A 19 2.15 -17.19 -5.31
C ARG A 19 1.00 -17.09 -4.29
N ARG A 20 0.79 -15.90 -3.72
CA ARG A 20 -0.27 -15.68 -2.73
C ARG A 20 -1.65 -15.60 -3.36
N VAL A 21 -1.78 -15.10 -4.59
CA VAL A 21 -3.04 -15.09 -5.35
C VAL A 21 -3.49 -16.52 -5.65
N ASP A 22 -2.56 -17.39 -6.05
CA ASP A 22 -2.85 -18.81 -6.27
C ASP A 22 -3.34 -19.47 -4.97
N ALA A 23 -2.59 -19.30 -3.88
CA ALA A 23 -2.97 -19.85 -2.58
C ALA A 23 -4.32 -19.29 -2.06
N TRP A 24 -4.59 -18.00 -2.26
CA TRP A 24 -5.87 -17.40 -1.89
C TRP A 24 -7.02 -17.94 -2.73
N SER A 25 -6.80 -18.22 -4.02
CA SER A 25 -7.84 -18.76 -4.91
C SER A 25 -8.26 -20.18 -4.51
N ASP A 26 -7.36 -20.93 -3.88
CA ASP A 26 -7.63 -22.28 -3.38
C ASP A 26 -8.40 -22.27 -2.05
N THR A 27 -8.10 -21.34 -1.13
CA THR A 27 -8.67 -21.35 0.23
C THR A 27 -9.83 -20.37 0.42
N GLY A 28 -9.75 -19.19 -0.21
CA GLY A 28 -10.75 -18.12 -0.09
C GLY A 28 -10.96 -17.59 1.34
N GLU A 29 -10.00 -17.77 2.25
CA GLU A 29 -10.16 -17.48 3.68
C GLU A 29 -10.46 -16.01 4.01
N MET A 30 -10.17 -15.09 3.08
CA MET A 30 -10.50 -13.67 3.21
C MET A 30 -11.15 -13.12 1.95
N THR A 31 -11.82 -11.98 2.06
CA THR A 31 -12.38 -11.30 0.88
C THR A 31 -11.27 -10.83 -0.06
N TRP A 32 -11.55 -10.81 -1.37
CA TRP A 32 -10.60 -10.34 -2.38
C TRP A 32 -10.10 -8.92 -2.10
N SER A 33 -10.98 -8.02 -1.65
CA SER A 33 -10.58 -6.65 -1.30
C SER A 33 -9.55 -6.63 -0.17
N ARG A 34 -9.80 -7.40 0.90
CA ARG A 34 -8.88 -7.48 2.04
C ARG A 34 -7.55 -8.12 1.65
N PHE A 35 -7.58 -9.08 0.73
CA PHE A 35 -6.36 -9.68 0.17
C PHE A 35 -5.54 -8.65 -0.60
N VAL A 36 -6.15 -7.90 -1.53
CA VAL A 36 -5.47 -6.85 -2.31
C VAL A 36 -4.92 -5.77 -1.40
N ASP A 37 -5.72 -5.31 -0.44
CA ASP A 37 -5.31 -4.28 0.53
C ASP A 37 -4.07 -4.72 1.34
N SER A 38 -3.87 -6.03 1.57
CA SER A 38 -2.72 -6.55 2.32
C SER A 38 -1.36 -6.40 1.61
N PHE A 39 -1.35 -6.09 0.31
CA PHE A 39 -0.13 -5.76 -0.43
C PHE A 39 0.04 -4.26 -0.63
N ASN A 40 -1.03 -3.49 -0.44
CA ASN A 40 -1.07 -2.07 -0.76
C ASN A 40 -0.87 -1.19 0.47
N SER A 41 -0.13 -1.69 1.46
CA SER A 41 0.41 -0.91 2.56
C SER A 41 1.92 -0.95 2.51
N PHE A 42 2.57 0.18 2.78
CA PHE A 42 4.03 0.21 2.85
C PHE A 42 4.56 1.13 3.93
N GLU A 43 5.58 0.64 4.62
CA GLU A 43 6.30 1.35 5.68
C GLU A 43 7.34 2.28 5.06
N VAL A 44 7.33 3.53 5.50
CA VAL A 44 8.27 4.54 5.02
C VAL A 44 9.64 4.40 5.71
N ARG A 45 9.68 3.81 6.91
CA ARG A 45 10.90 3.57 7.71
C ARG A 45 12.01 2.85 6.96
N TYR A 46 11.71 1.91 6.06
CA TYR A 46 12.75 1.19 5.31
C TYR A 46 13.66 2.12 4.50
N LEU A 47 13.15 3.30 4.08
CA LEU A 47 13.94 4.31 3.36
C LEU A 47 15.02 4.96 4.25
N PHE A 48 14.85 4.88 5.57
CA PHE A 48 15.73 5.47 6.58
C PHE A 48 16.70 4.46 7.20
N ASN A 49 16.67 3.18 6.80
CA ASN A 49 17.49 2.10 7.39
C ASN A 49 19.02 2.37 7.39
N ASN A 50 19.50 3.28 6.55
CA ASN A 50 20.92 3.63 6.47
C ASN A 50 21.29 4.93 7.23
N TRP A 51 20.35 5.58 7.92
CA TRP A 51 20.63 6.83 8.64
C TRP A 51 21.13 6.55 10.06
N PRO A 52 22.27 7.15 10.47
CA PRO A 52 22.83 6.95 11.80
C PRO A 52 21.89 7.49 12.88
N ALA A 53 21.65 6.64 13.88
CA ALA A 53 20.65 6.75 14.94
C ALA A 53 20.52 8.15 15.56
N ASN A 54 19.41 8.82 15.24
CA ASN A 54 18.83 9.85 16.08
C ASN A 54 17.31 9.62 16.09
N SER A 55 16.84 8.74 16.98
CA SER A 55 15.50 8.14 16.96
C SER A 55 14.36 9.15 16.88
N ASP A 56 14.51 10.27 17.57
CA ASP A 56 13.42 11.24 17.71
C ASP A 56 13.26 12.09 16.45
N MET A 57 14.37 12.44 15.78
CA MET A 57 14.33 13.11 14.48
C MET A 57 13.90 12.16 13.35
N LEU A 58 14.13 10.85 13.52
CA LEU A 58 13.73 9.84 12.54
C LEU A 58 12.22 9.66 12.49
N GLY A 59 11.53 9.62 13.64
CA GLY A 59 10.07 9.49 13.67
C GLY A 59 9.35 10.65 12.97
N ASP A 60 9.73 11.89 13.26
CA ASP A 60 9.15 13.08 12.61
C ASP A 60 9.48 13.11 11.10
N ALA A 61 10.71 12.73 10.73
CA ALA A 61 11.11 12.66 9.32
C ALA A 61 10.37 11.55 8.55
N GLU A 62 10.15 10.39 9.16
CA GLU A 62 9.34 9.30 8.62
C GLU A 62 7.91 9.77 8.37
N LEU A 63 7.30 10.47 9.33
CA LEU A 63 5.94 10.98 9.21
C LEU A 63 5.83 12.06 8.13
N CYS A 64 6.72 13.06 8.16
CA CYS A 64 6.75 14.12 7.14
C CYS A 64 6.95 13.53 5.73
N LEU A 65 7.83 12.53 5.58
CA LEU A 65 8.00 11.88 4.28
C LEU A 65 6.74 11.13 3.87
N ALA A 66 6.10 10.41 4.80
CA ALA A 66 4.87 9.69 4.52
C ALA A 66 3.75 10.64 4.05
N GLU A 67 3.55 11.77 4.75
CA GLU A 67 2.61 12.82 4.35
C GLU A 67 2.91 13.39 2.96
N LEU A 68 4.19 13.69 2.68
CA LEU A 68 4.63 14.21 1.38
C LEU A 68 4.40 13.24 0.23
N LEU A 69 4.44 11.93 0.49
CA LEU A 69 4.29 10.89 -0.52
C LEU A 69 2.83 10.63 -0.91
N ILE A 70 1.84 11.01 -0.09
CA ILE A 70 0.41 10.80 -0.37
C ILE A 70 0.01 11.41 -1.72
N ALA A 71 0.34 12.68 -1.96
CA ALA A 71 -0.08 13.39 -3.16
C ALA A 71 0.60 12.85 -4.45
N PRO A 72 1.93 12.62 -4.49
CA PRO A 72 2.58 11.96 -5.61
C PRO A 72 2.02 10.58 -5.94
N TRP A 73 1.75 9.74 -4.93
CA TRP A 73 1.14 8.42 -5.15
C TRP A 73 -0.27 8.54 -5.71
N SER A 74 -1.08 9.43 -5.16
CA SER A 74 -2.44 9.69 -5.65
C SER A 74 -2.43 10.14 -7.12
N ALA A 75 -1.53 11.05 -7.47
CA ALA A 75 -1.37 11.56 -8.83
C ALA A 75 -0.90 10.46 -9.79
N LYS A 76 0.09 9.66 -9.38
CA LYS A 76 0.61 8.55 -10.19
C LYS A 76 -0.47 7.50 -10.47
N LEU A 77 -1.19 7.06 -9.44
CA LEU A 77 -2.25 6.06 -9.59
C LEU A 77 -3.39 6.54 -10.49
N SER A 78 -3.76 7.82 -10.36
CA SER A 78 -4.79 8.44 -11.22
C SER A 78 -4.34 8.56 -12.68
N ALA A 79 -3.04 8.80 -12.93
CA ALA A 79 -2.48 8.90 -14.27
C ALA A 79 -2.33 7.52 -14.94
N ASP A 80 -1.82 6.52 -14.21
CA ASP A 80 -1.56 5.17 -14.73
C ASP A 80 -2.87 4.38 -14.90
N PHE A 81 -3.90 4.69 -14.11
CA PHE A 81 -5.18 3.97 -14.10
C PHE A 81 -6.38 4.95 -14.09
N PRO A 82 -6.64 5.67 -15.19
CA PRO A 82 -7.64 6.75 -15.24
C PRO A 82 -9.08 6.28 -15.01
N ASP A 83 -9.38 5.01 -15.30
CA ASP A 83 -10.72 4.42 -15.12
C ASP A 83 -10.96 3.90 -13.69
N ARG A 84 -10.02 4.13 -12.78
CA ARG A 84 -10.06 3.63 -11.40
C ARG A 84 -10.04 4.76 -10.39
N ARG A 85 -10.52 4.46 -9.19
CA ARG A 85 -10.44 5.37 -8.04
C ARG A 85 -9.61 4.73 -6.94
N PHE A 86 -8.77 5.56 -6.33
CA PHE A 86 -7.89 5.16 -5.24
C PHE A 86 -8.06 6.14 -4.08
N SER A 87 -8.00 5.61 -2.85
CA SER A 87 -7.66 6.41 -1.66
C SER A 87 -6.20 6.15 -1.35
N VAL A 88 -5.43 7.21 -1.09
CA VAL A 88 -4.09 7.13 -0.54
C VAL A 88 -4.09 7.95 0.74
N GLU A 89 -3.73 7.34 1.85
CA GLU A 89 -3.79 7.95 3.17
C GLU A 89 -2.71 7.38 4.09
N LEU A 90 -2.47 8.06 5.21
CA LEU A 90 -1.69 7.48 6.29
C LEU A 90 -2.52 6.41 6.99
N ASP A 91 -1.86 5.30 7.32
CA ASP A 91 -2.44 4.32 8.22
C ASP A 91 -2.45 4.90 9.64
N GLU A 92 -3.63 4.97 10.24
CA GLU A 92 -3.84 5.46 11.61
C GLU A 92 -3.72 4.33 12.65
N ASP A 93 -3.29 3.13 12.25
CA ASP A 93 -3.08 2.00 13.17
C ASP A 93 -2.05 2.34 14.26
N PRO A 94 -2.46 2.50 15.53
CA PRO A 94 -1.56 2.86 16.61
C PRO A 94 -0.61 1.73 17.01
N GLU A 95 -0.86 0.49 16.55
CA GLU A 95 0.01 -0.67 16.78
C GLU A 95 1.07 -0.82 15.68
N ALA A 96 1.02 -0.01 14.62
CA ALA A 96 2.02 -0.03 13.56
C ALA A 96 3.40 0.42 14.08
N ASP A 97 4.45 -0.26 13.63
CA ASP A 97 5.83 0.09 13.95
C ASP A 97 6.33 1.26 13.06
N GLY A 98 5.64 2.40 13.15
CA GLY A 98 5.95 3.64 12.42
C GLY A 98 4.94 4.01 11.33
N PRO A 99 5.15 5.17 10.66
CA PRO A 99 4.25 5.68 9.63
C PRO A 99 4.16 4.74 8.42
N ARG A 100 2.92 4.41 8.05
CA ARG A 100 2.58 3.60 6.87
C ARG A 100 1.67 4.39 5.95
N ILE A 101 1.85 4.18 4.65
CA ILE A 101 0.91 4.65 3.63
C ILE A 101 0.05 3.48 3.20
N LEU A 102 -1.25 3.73 3.10
CA LEU A 102 -2.23 2.76 2.65
C LEU A 102 -2.85 3.22 1.34
N VAL A 103 -2.92 2.30 0.38
CA VAL A 103 -3.53 2.50 -0.93
C VAL A 103 -4.74 1.59 -1.08
N ARG A 104 -5.95 2.15 -1.04
CA ARG A 104 -7.19 1.39 -1.23
C ARG A 104 -7.78 1.61 -2.60
N GLN A 105 -8.18 0.53 -3.26
CA GLN A 105 -8.93 0.62 -4.51
C GLN A 105 -10.42 0.77 -4.22
N THR A 106 -10.99 1.91 -4.59
CA THR A 106 -12.44 2.11 -4.46
C THR A 106 -13.10 1.71 -5.77
N TYR A 107 -13.71 0.52 -5.79
CA TYR A 107 -14.55 0.13 -6.90
C TYR A 107 -15.85 0.95 -6.82
N PRO A 108 -16.31 1.59 -7.91
CA PRO A 108 -17.72 1.97 -7.95
C PRO A 108 -18.52 0.69 -7.74
N HIS A 109 -19.44 0.69 -6.76
CA HIS A 109 -20.36 -0.44 -6.58
C HIS A 109 -20.98 -0.77 -7.93
N THR A 110 -20.62 -1.93 -8.49
CA THR A 110 -21.36 -2.48 -9.61
C THR A 110 -22.72 -2.86 -9.03
N VAL A 111 -23.69 -1.96 -9.14
CA VAL A 111 -25.10 -2.33 -8.97
C VAL A 111 -25.35 -3.40 -10.03
N ARG A 112 -25.59 -4.62 -9.58
CA ARG A 112 -26.08 -5.71 -10.42
C ARG A 112 -27.50 -6.05 -10.00
#